data_AF-A0A328AVE4-F1
#
_entry.id   AF-A0A328AVE4-F1
#
_cell.length_a   1.000
_cell.length_b   1.000
_cell.length_c   1.000
_cell.angle_alpha   90.00
_cell.angle_beta   90.00
_cell.angle_gamma   90.00
#
_symmetry.space_group_name_H-M   'P 1'
#
loop_
_entity.id
_entity.type
_entity.pdbx_description
1 polymer ?
#
loop_
_entity_poly.entity_id
_entity_poly.type
_entity_poly.pdbx_seq_one_letter_code
_entity_poly.pdbx_strand_id
1 'polypeptide(L)'
;MADAPHPNEQVRWLVTARARPGEPGSATVSVLARNAMVPELAFDMMVDWHLGAEAPDVEGRALIILSLLFKELAAECERAAGTRFQEG
;
A
#
# COMPACT_ATOMS: atom_id res chain seq x y z
N MET A 1 -25.80 -8.26 -23.42
CA MET A 1 -24.39 -8.00 -23.07
C MET A 1 -24.43 -7.08 -21.88
N ALA A 2 -24.23 -7.60 -20.66
CA ALA A 2 -24.24 -6.79 -19.46
C ALA A 2 -22.93 -6.00 -19.44
N ASP A 3 -23.04 -4.68 -19.46
CA ASP A 3 -21.92 -3.77 -19.23
C ASP A 3 -21.41 -4.08 -17.82
N ALA A 4 -20.17 -4.56 -17.72
CA ALA A 4 -19.55 -4.79 -16.42
C ALA A 4 -19.51 -3.43 -15.70
N PRO A 5 -19.85 -3.35 -14.40
CA PRO A 5 -19.83 -2.07 -13.69
C PRO A 5 -18.41 -1.50 -13.79
N HIS A 6 -18.26 -0.38 -14.50
CA HIS A 6 -16.99 0.33 -14.57
C HIS A 6 -16.55 0.62 -13.14
N PRO A 7 -15.37 0.13 -12.69
CA PRO A 7 -14.87 0.49 -11.37
C PRO A 7 -14.77 2.00 -11.33
N ASN A 8 -15.51 2.60 -10.38
CA ASN A 8 -15.72 4.04 -10.31
C ASN A 8 -14.36 4.74 -10.24
N GLU A 9 -13.91 5.35 -11.33
CA GLU A 9 -12.52 5.81 -11.47
C GLU A 9 -12.13 6.84 -10.41
N GLN A 10 -13.13 7.50 -9.82
CA GLN A 10 -12.97 8.46 -8.72
C GLN A 10 -12.36 7.84 -7.45
N VAL A 11 -12.63 6.55 -7.19
CA VAL A 11 -12.10 5.85 -6.02
C VAL A 11 -10.79 5.12 -6.29
N ARG A 12 -10.34 5.07 -7.55
CA ARG A 12 -9.09 4.38 -7.91
C ARG A 12 -7.87 5.14 -7.38
N TRP A 13 -7.08 4.48 -6.55
CA TRP A 13 -5.88 5.02 -5.95
C TRP A 13 -4.64 4.69 -6.79
N LEU A 14 -3.83 5.71 -7.04
CA LEU A 14 -2.44 5.52 -7.47
C LEU A 14 -1.56 5.53 -6.21
N VAL A 15 -0.97 4.37 -5.89
CA VAL A 15 -0.13 4.20 -4.68
C VAL A 15 1.31 3.87 -5.05
N THR A 16 2.23 4.63 -4.48
CA THR A 16 3.66 4.35 -4.49
C THR A 16 4.12 4.10 -3.06
N ALA A 17 4.79 2.99 -2.83
CA ALA A 17 5.43 2.69 -1.55
C ALA A 17 6.92 2.50 -1.79
N ARG A 18 7.75 3.11 -0.95
CA ARG A 18 9.20 2.94 -0.96
C ARG A 18 9.67 2.67 0.44
N ALA A 19 10.31 1.54 0.62
CA ALA A 19 10.95 1.19 1.87
C ALA A 19 12.43 1.61 1.87
N ARG A 20 12.91 2.11 3.01
CA ARG A 20 14.29 2.51 3.25
C ARG A 20 14.78 1.82 4.52
N PRO A 21 15.94 1.13 4.50
CA PRO A 21 16.51 0.54 5.70
C PRO A 21 16.86 1.63 6.73
N GLY A 22 16.66 1.32 8.01
CA GLY A 22 17.06 2.14 9.15
C GLY A 22 18.25 1.53 9.88
N GLU A 23 18.17 1.46 11.21
CA GLU A 23 19.07 0.64 12.04
C GLU A 23 18.80 -0.85 11.80
N PRO A 24 19.76 -1.75 12.10
CA PRO A 24 19.54 -3.20 12.03
C PRO A 24 18.26 -3.60 12.77
N GLY A 25 17.39 -4.36 12.11
CA GLY A 25 16.08 -4.69 12.66
C GLY A 25 14.99 -3.65 12.40
N SER A 26 15.22 -2.62 11.58
CA SER A 26 14.22 -1.59 11.30
C SER A 26 14.23 -1.05 9.86
N ALA A 27 13.07 -0.59 9.40
CA ALA A 27 12.94 0.19 8.16
C ALA A 27 11.83 1.21 8.24
N THR A 28 11.94 2.25 7.43
CA THR A 28 10.84 3.19 7.18
C THR A 28 10.22 2.90 5.82
N VAL A 29 8.91 2.71 5.77
CA VAL A 29 8.13 2.65 4.54
C VAL A 29 7.42 3.98 4.34
N SER A 30 7.80 4.69 3.28
CA SER A 30 7.14 5.91 2.85
C SER A 30 6.07 5.56 1.83
N VAL A 31 4.82 5.98 2.09
CA VAL A 31 3.68 5.77 1.21
C VAL A 31 3.20 7.11 0.68
N LEU A 32 3.01 7.18 -0.64
CA LEU A 32 2.37 8.28 -1.33
C LEU A 32 1.20 7.72 -2.14
N ALA A 33 0.01 8.24 -1.89
CA ALA A 33 -1.23 7.81 -2.49
C ALA A 33 -2.05 9.01 -2.98
N ARG A 34 -2.80 8.84 -4.07
CA ARG A 34 -3.76 9.84 -4.54
C ARG A 34 -4.91 9.21 -5.31
N ASN A 35 -6.07 9.85 -5.31
CA ASN A 35 -7.20 9.57 -6.22
C ASN A 35 -7.89 10.88 -6.65
N ALA A 36 -9.02 10.80 -7.34
CA ALA A 36 -9.73 11.99 -7.82
C ALA A 36 -10.29 12.88 -6.69
N MET A 37 -10.51 12.31 -5.50
CA MET A 37 -11.10 13.00 -4.34
C MET A 37 -10.05 13.47 -3.32
N VAL A 38 -8.94 12.73 -3.21
CA VAL A 38 -7.83 12.98 -2.30
C VAL A 38 -6.59 13.21 -3.16
N PRO A 39 -6.22 14.49 -3.41
CA PRO A 39 -5.15 14.81 -4.35
C PRO A 39 -3.77 14.35 -3.87
N GLU A 40 -3.59 14.24 -2.55
CA GLU A 40 -2.38 13.71 -1.93
C GLU A 40 -2.67 13.13 -0.54
N LEU A 41 -2.18 11.92 -0.29
CA LEU A 41 -2.09 11.27 1.00
C LEU A 41 -0.66 10.75 1.15
N ALA A 42 0.08 11.28 2.12
CA ALA A 42 1.45 10.88 2.38
C ALA A 42 1.62 10.52 3.86
N PHE A 43 2.26 9.38 4.12
CA PHE A 43 2.62 8.99 5.48
C PHE A 43 3.86 8.08 5.48
N ASP A 44 4.60 8.15 6.58
CA ASP A 44 5.73 7.26 6.86
C ASP A 44 5.32 6.27 7.96
N MET A 45 5.72 5.02 7.80
CA MET A 45 5.53 3.97 8.80
C MET A 45 6.88 3.34 9.14
N MET A 46 7.18 3.22 10.43
CA MET A 46 8.32 2.48 10.91
C MET A 46 7.93 1.01 11.09
N VAL A 47 8.78 0.10 10.64
CA VAL A 47 8.61 -1.34 10.79
C VAL A 47 9.84 -1.87 11.50
N ASP A 48 9.60 -2.54 12.62
CA ASP A 48 10.63 -3.19 13.43
C ASP A 48 10.52 -4.72 13.30
N TRP A 49 11.65 -5.42 13.24
CA TRP A 49 11.74 -6.88 13.29
C TRP A 49 12.85 -7.35 14.22
N HIS A 50 12.78 -8.62 14.62
CA HIS A 50 13.74 -9.20 15.55
C HIS A 50 15.16 -9.28 14.95
N LEU A 51 16.15 -8.85 15.72
CA LEU A 51 17.57 -8.98 15.39
C LEU A 51 17.94 -10.47 15.25
N GLY A 52 18.67 -10.81 14.18
CA GLY A 52 19.06 -12.19 13.87
C GLY A 52 18.30 -12.88 12.73
N ALA A 53 17.33 -12.20 12.10
CA ALA A 53 16.75 -12.62 10.81
C ALA A 53 17.63 -12.23 9.60
N GLU A 54 18.92 -11.98 9.85
CA GLU A 54 19.84 -11.33 8.92
C GLU A 54 20.50 -12.34 7.97
N ALA A 55 19.82 -12.62 6.87
CA ALA A 55 20.52 -12.64 5.59
C ALA A 55 20.18 -11.31 4.89
N PRO A 56 21.14 -10.61 4.25
CA PRO A 56 20.87 -9.39 3.48
C PRO A 56 19.70 -9.52 2.47
N ASP A 57 19.42 -10.76 2.04
CA ASP A 57 18.25 -11.12 1.21
C ASP A 57 16.91 -11.00 1.96
N VAL A 58 16.86 -11.28 3.26
CA VAL A 58 15.63 -11.22 4.08
C VAL A 58 15.20 -9.78 4.30
N GLU A 59 16.13 -8.86 4.57
CA GLU A 59 15.80 -7.44 4.70
C GLU A 59 15.27 -6.87 3.38
N GLY A 60 15.97 -7.13 2.27
CA GLY A 60 15.50 -6.74 0.94
C GLY A 60 14.11 -7.31 0.61
N ARG A 61 13.85 -8.58 0.94
CA ARG A 61 12.55 -9.23 0.75
C ARG A 61 11.47 -8.67 1.66
N ALA A 62 11.79 -8.33 2.92
CA ALA A 62 10.85 -7.69 3.83
C ALA A 62 10.40 -6.32 3.29
N LEU A 63 11.34 -5.51 2.78
CA LEU A 63 11.05 -4.22 2.14
C LEU A 63 10.14 -4.36 0.91
N ILE A 64 10.36 -5.40 0.10
CA ILE A 64 9.51 -5.72 -1.06
C ILE A 64 8.12 -6.18 -0.60
N ILE A 65 8.03 -7.10 0.37
CA ILE A 65 6.77 -7.62 0.90
C ILE A 65 5.92 -6.49 1.47
N LEU A 66 6.51 -5.60 2.28
CA LEU A 66 5.81 -4.43 2.82
C LEU A 66 5.25 -3.55 1.71
N SER A 67 6.07 -3.25 0.70
CA SER A 67 5.64 -2.43 -0.44
C SER A 67 4.50 -3.08 -1.24
N LEU A 68 4.48 -4.41 -1.35
CA LEU A 68 3.39 -5.15 -2.01
C LEU A 68 2.11 -5.19 -1.15
N LEU A 69 2.24 -5.40 0.16
CA LEU A 69 1.10 -5.41 1.08
C LEU A 69 0.34 -4.08 1.07
N PHE A 70 1.05 -2.94 0.98
CA PHE A 70 0.38 -1.63 0.87
C PHE A 70 -0.40 -1.47 -0.45
N LYS A 71 0.12 -2.02 -1.55
CA LYS A 71 -0.62 -2.01 -2.83
C LYS A 71 -1.88 -2.88 -2.75
N GLU A 72 -1.78 -4.05 -2.13
CA GLU A 72 -2.95 -4.93 -1.95
C GLU A 72 -3.97 -4.31 -1.00
N LEU A 73 -3.52 -3.67 0.09
CA LEU A 73 -4.40 -2.95 1.01
C LEU A 73 -5.14 -1.81 0.30
N ALA A 74 -4.45 -1.06 -0.57
CA ALA A 74 -5.10 -0.02 -1.38
C ALA A 74 -6.17 -0.61 -2.31
N ALA A 75 -5.86 -1.73 -3.00
CA ALA A 75 -6.82 -2.42 -3.86
C ALA A 75 -8.03 -2.95 -3.06
N GLU A 76 -7.81 -3.44 -1.84
CA GLU A 76 -8.90 -3.88 -0.96
C GLU A 76 -9.76 -2.69 -0.48
N CYS A 77 -9.15 -1.56 -0.12
CA CYS A 77 -9.88 -0.34 0.20
C CYS A 77 -10.72 0.16 -0.99
N GLU A 78 -10.18 0.09 -2.22
CA GLU A 78 -10.93 0.40 -3.44
C GLU A 78 -12.13 -0.52 -3.62
N ARG A 79 -11.94 -1.84 -3.47
CA ARG A 79 -13.03 -2.83 -3.55
C ARG A 79 -14.11 -2.52 -2.51
N ALA A 80 -13.72 -2.35 -1.24
CA ALA A 80 -14.65 -2.08 -0.15
C ALA A 80 -15.39 -0.74 -0.32
N ALA A 81 -14.71 0.32 -0.77
CA ALA A 81 -15.33 1.60 -1.06
C ALA A 81 -16.28 1.51 -2.26
N GLY A 82 -15.90 0.78 -3.30
CA GLY A 82 -16.75 0.50 -4.46
C GLY A 82 -18.03 -0.24 -4.08
N THR A 83 -17.93 -1.28 -3.24
CA THR A 83 -19.09 -2.01 -2.72
C THR A 83 -20.02 -1.08 -1.94
N ARG A 84 -19.49 -0.31 -0.97
CA ARG A 84 -20.31 0.64 -0.19
C ARG A 84 -20.96 1.70 -1.06
N PHE A 85 -20.24 2.22 -2.07
CA PHE A 85 -20.79 3.20 -3.00
C PHE A 85 -21.95 2.63 -3.82
N GLN A 86 -21.91 1.34 -4.17
CA GLN A 86 -23.02 0.67 -4.86
C GLN A 86 -24.21 0.40 -3.94
N GLU A 87 -23.96 0.19 -2.64
CA GLU A 87 -24.99 -0.09 -1.63
C GLU A 87 -25.71 1.16 -1.11
N GLY A 88 -25.09 2.34 -1.20
CA GLY A 88 -25.67 3.65 -0.82
C GLY A 88 -25.32 4.10 0.59
#